data_AF-A0A017TJH9-F1
#
_entry.id   AF-A0A017TJH9-F1
#
_cell.length_a   1.000
_cell.length_b   1.000
_cell.length_c   1.000
_cell.angle_alpha   90.00
_cell.angle_beta   90.00
_cell.angle_gamma   90.00
#
_symmetry.space_group_name_H-M   'P 1'
#
loop_
_entity.id
_entity.type
_entity.pdbx_description
1 polymer ?
#
loop_
_entity_poly.entity_id
_entity_poly.type
_entity_poly.pdbx_seq_one_letter_code
_entity_poly.pdbx_strand_id
1 'polypeptide(L)'
;MAGEAPAIQAARRDANRAWPNRKKASDGTWGDKAHQARKSDHNHGDAIDITHDPASGADGDKIAAAAIRDPRVKYVIWNGRIYNTSKPGWRKYNGKNKHDKHVHISVKPAGRADTSSWGWVSGKPAPSLEIPQSKGGGTGGGKAPPKKAPPKKAPPKRAAGGGSGGSKAGGRRIIRGEHSVVYGSTHLQAAHVDSPHTGGGRIRKGSSTIFVGKKRKQAARIADPTTDNYNVITGILSIFMGG
;
A
#
# COMPACT_ATOMS: atom_id res chain seq x y z
N MET A 1 -10.18 -18.09 6.36
CA MET A 1 -10.32 -16.90 5.49
C MET A 1 -9.27 -17.01 4.39
N ALA A 2 -9.65 -16.83 3.12
CA ALA A 2 -8.70 -16.85 2.01
C ALA A 2 -7.76 -15.63 2.14
N GLY A 3 -6.45 -15.86 2.11
CA GLY A 3 -5.45 -14.78 2.13
C GLY A 3 -5.46 -13.96 0.82
N GLU A 4 -4.50 -13.05 0.69
CA GLU A 4 -4.26 -12.32 -0.57
C GLU A 4 -4.20 -13.27 -1.77
N ALA A 5 -4.92 -12.95 -2.85
CA ALA A 5 -4.97 -13.78 -4.04
C ALA A 5 -3.58 -13.90 -4.71
N PRO A 6 -3.18 -15.09 -5.19
CA PRO A 6 -1.94 -15.27 -5.95
C PRO A 6 -1.76 -14.31 -7.13
N ALA A 7 -2.83 -13.98 -7.84
CA ALA A 7 -2.82 -12.97 -8.90
C ALA A 7 -2.41 -11.58 -8.41
N ILE A 8 -2.88 -11.17 -7.23
CA ILE A 8 -2.53 -9.90 -6.58
C ILE A 8 -1.06 -9.90 -6.13
N GLN A 9 -0.58 -11.01 -5.60
CA GLN A 9 0.85 -11.19 -5.26
C GLN A 9 1.73 -11.07 -6.51
N ALA A 10 1.32 -11.69 -7.62
CA ALA A 10 2.00 -11.58 -8.91
C ALA A 10 1.98 -10.14 -9.44
N ALA A 11 0.88 -9.40 -9.28
CA ALA A 11 0.73 -8.00 -9.67
C ALA A 11 1.79 -7.14 -8.99
N ARG A 12 1.90 -7.27 -7.66
CA ARG A 12 2.84 -6.55 -6.82
C ARG A 12 4.29 -6.90 -7.17
N ARG A 13 4.59 -8.19 -7.31
CA ARG A 13 5.92 -8.67 -7.71
C ARG A 13 6.34 -8.06 -9.04
N ASP A 14 5.44 -8.10 -10.02
CA ASP A 14 5.70 -7.59 -11.36
C ASP A 14 5.85 -6.07 -11.38
N ALA A 15 5.05 -5.33 -10.60
CA ALA A 15 5.19 -3.88 -10.45
C ALA A 15 6.52 -3.48 -9.80
N ASN A 16 6.97 -4.26 -8.80
CA ASN A 16 8.27 -4.04 -8.15
C ASN A 16 9.45 -4.38 -9.08
N ARG A 17 9.27 -5.28 -10.05
CA ARG A 17 10.28 -5.57 -11.07
C ARG A 17 10.30 -4.49 -12.16
N ALA A 18 9.13 -4.05 -12.61
CA ALA A 18 8.99 -3.03 -13.65
C ALA A 18 9.51 -1.67 -13.18
N TRP A 19 9.24 -1.32 -11.91
CA TRP A 19 9.58 -0.01 -11.33
C TRP A 19 10.21 -0.20 -9.95
N PRO A 20 11.47 -0.68 -9.86
CA PRO A 20 12.09 -1.02 -8.59
C PRO A 20 12.20 0.16 -7.61
N ASN A 21 12.41 1.36 -8.16
CA ASN A 21 12.61 2.60 -7.41
C ASN A 21 11.32 3.36 -7.11
N ARG A 22 10.15 2.87 -7.55
CA ARG A 22 8.89 3.56 -7.28
C ARG A 22 8.64 3.70 -5.78
N LYS A 23 8.08 4.84 -5.40
CA LYS A 23 7.47 5.04 -4.11
C LYS A 23 6.40 3.98 -3.89
N LYS A 24 6.25 3.58 -2.63
CA LYS A 24 5.28 2.56 -2.17
C LYS A 24 4.38 3.10 -1.05
N ALA A 25 4.41 4.40 -0.82
CA ALA A 25 3.73 5.05 0.30
C ALA A 25 2.20 4.97 0.20
N SER A 26 1.67 4.71 -0.99
CA SER A 26 0.25 4.48 -1.24
C SER A 26 -0.01 3.08 -1.78
N ASP A 27 0.95 2.16 -1.62
CA ASP A 27 0.68 0.75 -1.89
C ASP A 27 -0.26 0.22 -0.81
N GLY A 28 -1.29 -0.46 -1.27
CA GLY A 28 -2.33 -1.03 -0.45
C GLY A 28 -2.54 -2.45 -0.90
N THR A 29 -2.32 -3.40 -0.01
CA THR A 29 -2.71 -4.78 -0.22
C THR A 29 -3.18 -5.31 1.12
N TRP A 30 -4.46 -5.66 1.20
CA TRP A 30 -5.11 -6.22 2.39
C TRP A 30 -4.99 -5.37 3.67
N GLY A 31 -6.13 -4.82 4.13
CA GLY A 31 -6.44 -4.72 5.56
C GLY A 31 -5.71 -3.69 6.42
N ASP A 32 -5.46 -2.45 5.98
CA ASP A 32 -5.28 -1.37 6.95
C ASP A 32 -6.58 -1.22 7.80
N LYS A 33 -6.45 -0.82 9.08
CA LYS A 33 -7.60 -0.73 10.00
C LYS A 33 -8.70 0.22 9.49
N ALA A 34 -8.36 1.16 8.60
CA ALA A 34 -9.30 2.08 7.97
C ALA A 34 -10.03 1.46 6.76
N HIS A 35 -9.46 0.44 6.12
CA HIS A 35 -10.02 -0.31 4.99
C HIS A 35 -10.97 -1.42 5.46
N GLN A 36 -10.66 -2.10 6.56
CA GLN A 36 -11.53 -3.13 7.14
C GLN A 36 -12.91 -2.58 7.58
N ALA A 37 -13.00 -1.28 7.86
CA ALA A 37 -14.25 -0.61 8.21
C ALA A 37 -15.19 -0.35 7.02
N ARG A 38 -14.80 -0.71 5.78
CA ARG A 38 -15.56 -0.42 4.55
C ARG A 38 -15.72 -1.69 3.72
N LYS A 39 -16.81 -1.80 2.96
CA LYS A 39 -16.97 -2.85 1.95
C LYS A 39 -15.94 -2.62 0.82
N SER A 40 -14.87 -3.41 0.81
CA SER A 40 -13.79 -3.33 -0.19
C SER A 40 -13.30 -4.72 -0.55
N ASP A 41 -12.90 -4.91 -1.81
CA ASP A 41 -12.30 -6.16 -2.28
C ASP A 41 -10.90 -6.40 -1.66
N HIS A 42 -10.29 -5.36 -1.07
CA HIS A 42 -9.12 -5.50 -0.19
C HIS A 42 -9.37 -6.39 1.02
N ASN A 43 -10.60 -6.46 1.53
CA ASN A 43 -10.94 -7.31 2.69
C ASN A 43 -11.00 -8.80 2.33
N HIS A 44 -11.07 -9.13 1.05
CA HIS A 44 -11.07 -10.49 0.53
C HIS A 44 -9.72 -10.84 -0.12
N GLY A 45 -8.79 -9.89 -0.20
CA GLY A 45 -7.50 -10.09 -0.86
C GLY A 45 -7.58 -10.12 -2.38
N ASP A 46 -8.64 -9.54 -2.93
CA ASP A 46 -8.92 -9.47 -4.36
C ASP A 46 -8.47 -8.15 -4.98
N ALA A 47 -7.73 -7.31 -4.25
CA ALA A 47 -7.34 -6.00 -4.74
C ALA A 47 -5.92 -5.59 -4.35
N ILE A 48 -5.37 -4.70 -5.18
CA ILE A 48 -4.09 -4.01 -4.96
C ILE A 48 -4.24 -2.53 -5.31
N ASP A 49 -3.57 -1.70 -4.52
CA ASP A 49 -3.27 -0.32 -4.85
C ASP A 49 -1.79 -0.23 -5.23
N ILE A 50 -1.51 0.30 -6.42
CA ILE A 50 -0.14 0.59 -6.88
C ILE A 50 0.06 2.11 -6.82
N THR A 51 1.03 2.55 -6.03
CA THR A 51 1.37 3.98 -5.91
C THR A 51 1.64 4.61 -7.28
N HIS A 52 1.01 5.76 -7.52
CA HIS A 52 1.34 6.64 -8.64
C HIS A 52 2.66 7.36 -8.34
N ASP A 53 3.70 7.02 -9.09
CA ASP A 53 5.02 7.64 -9.00
C ASP A 53 5.66 7.75 -10.39
N PRO A 54 5.16 8.68 -11.23
CA PRO A 54 5.60 8.81 -12.61
C PRO A 54 7.08 9.16 -12.73
N ALA A 55 7.65 9.84 -11.71
CA ALA A 55 9.08 10.13 -11.63
C ALA A 55 9.96 8.87 -11.59
N SER A 56 9.41 7.74 -11.15
CA SER A 56 10.09 6.43 -11.12
C SER A 56 9.52 5.46 -12.18
N GLY A 57 8.75 5.98 -13.14
CA GLY A 57 8.13 5.22 -14.23
C GLY A 57 6.78 4.55 -13.90
N ALA A 58 6.37 4.52 -12.62
CA ALA A 58 5.09 3.96 -12.19
C ALA A 58 3.94 4.96 -12.40
N ASP A 59 3.65 5.24 -13.66
CA ASP A 59 2.59 6.16 -14.08
C ASP A 59 1.21 5.51 -13.95
N GLY A 60 0.30 6.22 -13.28
CA GLY A 60 -1.03 5.71 -12.93
C GLY A 60 -1.92 5.57 -14.16
N ASP A 61 -1.77 6.45 -15.15
CA ASP A 61 -2.53 6.36 -16.41
C ASP A 61 -2.12 5.11 -17.19
N LYS A 62 -0.82 4.79 -17.22
CA LYS A 62 -0.29 3.60 -17.90
C LYS A 62 -0.67 2.32 -17.17
N ILE A 63 -0.58 2.31 -15.84
CA ILE A 63 -0.98 1.17 -15.00
C ILE A 63 -2.48 0.89 -15.19
N ALA A 64 -3.33 1.92 -15.07
CA ALA A 64 -4.78 1.77 -15.23
C ALA A 64 -5.13 1.23 -16.62
N ALA A 65 -4.50 1.76 -17.67
CA ALA A 65 -4.70 1.30 -19.03
C ALA A 65 -4.29 -0.14 -19.29
N ALA A 66 -3.19 -0.60 -18.67
CA ALA A 66 -2.79 -2.00 -18.73
C ALA A 66 -3.80 -2.88 -17.98
N ALA A 67 -4.18 -2.47 -16.76
CA ALA A 67 -5.07 -3.24 -15.90
C ALA A 67 -6.46 -3.46 -16.51
N ILE A 68 -7.07 -2.47 -17.17
CA ILE A 68 -8.41 -2.65 -17.75
C ILE A 68 -8.45 -3.65 -18.92
N ARG A 69 -7.29 -4.01 -19.48
CA ARG A 69 -7.15 -5.01 -20.56
C ARG A 69 -6.88 -6.40 -20.04
N ASP A 70 -6.60 -6.53 -18.74
CA ASP A 70 -6.25 -7.80 -18.15
C ASP A 70 -7.52 -8.64 -17.88
N PRO A 71 -7.59 -9.90 -18.36
CA PRO A 71 -8.80 -10.72 -18.23
C PRO A 71 -9.18 -11.03 -16.78
N ARG A 72 -8.19 -11.00 -15.86
CA ARG A 72 -8.39 -11.23 -14.42
C ARG A 72 -9.12 -10.09 -13.76
N VAL A 73 -9.01 -8.87 -14.30
CA VAL A 73 -9.49 -7.65 -13.64
C VAL A 73 -11.01 -7.54 -13.70
N LYS A 74 -11.61 -7.24 -12.55
CA LYS A 74 -13.04 -6.97 -12.33
C LYS A 74 -13.35 -5.49 -12.51
N TYR A 75 -12.56 -4.61 -11.90
CA TYR A 75 -12.62 -3.16 -12.11
C TYR A 75 -11.32 -2.47 -11.69
N VAL A 76 -11.16 -1.24 -12.18
CA VAL A 76 -10.05 -0.32 -11.84
C VAL A 76 -10.64 1.01 -11.36
N ILE A 77 -10.07 1.60 -10.31
CA ILE A 77 -10.39 2.97 -9.86
C ILE A 77 -9.11 3.79 -9.94
N TRP A 78 -9.18 4.91 -10.66
CA TRP A 78 -8.05 5.80 -10.85
C TRP A 78 -8.53 7.24 -11.07
N ASN A 79 -7.89 8.19 -10.39
CA ASN A 79 -8.04 9.63 -10.58
C ASN A 79 -9.52 10.09 -10.65
N GLY A 80 -10.31 9.66 -9.67
CA GLY A 80 -11.73 10.00 -9.56
C GLY A 80 -12.64 9.31 -10.57
N ARG A 81 -12.16 8.25 -11.23
CA ARG A 81 -12.89 7.46 -12.23
C ARG A 81 -12.89 5.98 -11.86
N ILE A 82 -13.88 5.25 -12.35
CA ILE A 82 -13.96 3.79 -12.22
C ILE A 82 -14.27 3.17 -13.59
N TYR A 83 -13.66 2.03 -13.88
CA TYR A 83 -13.88 1.22 -15.07
C TYR A 83 -14.22 -0.21 -14.66
N ASN A 84 -15.32 -0.75 -15.14
CA ASN A 84 -15.71 -2.15 -14.89
C ASN A 84 -15.52 -2.96 -16.17
N THR A 85 -14.80 -4.08 -16.11
CA THR A 85 -14.53 -4.87 -17.32
C THR A 85 -15.78 -5.54 -17.88
N SER A 86 -16.80 -5.80 -17.05
CA SER A 86 -18.12 -6.28 -17.48
C SER A 86 -19.01 -5.20 -18.09
N LYS A 87 -18.69 -3.92 -17.89
CA LYS A 87 -19.41 -2.79 -18.48
C LYS A 87 -18.39 -1.73 -18.93
N PRO A 88 -17.73 -1.96 -20.07
CA PRO A 88 -16.66 -1.10 -20.58
C PRO A 88 -17.04 0.38 -20.62
N GLY A 89 -16.09 1.23 -20.27
CA GLY A 89 -16.22 2.69 -20.26
C GLY A 89 -15.86 3.31 -18.91
N TRP A 90 -15.07 4.39 -18.95
CA TRP A 90 -14.77 5.17 -17.75
C TRP A 90 -15.99 5.96 -17.31
N ARG A 91 -16.25 5.94 -16.00
CA ARG A 91 -17.33 6.68 -15.37
C ARG A 91 -16.84 7.37 -14.11
N LYS A 92 -17.55 8.42 -13.70
CA LYS A 92 -17.23 9.17 -12.48
C LYS A 92 -17.27 8.26 -11.26
N TYR A 93 -16.23 8.34 -10.42
CA TYR A 93 -16.16 7.67 -9.13
C TYR A 93 -16.48 8.67 -8.00
N ASN A 94 -17.53 8.36 -7.25
CA ASN A 94 -18.06 9.24 -6.19
C ASN A 94 -17.52 8.92 -4.79
N GLY A 95 -16.57 7.97 -4.67
CA GLY A 95 -15.96 7.66 -3.37
C GLY A 95 -15.18 8.86 -2.78
N LYS A 96 -15.02 8.84 -1.45
CA LYS A 96 -14.32 9.87 -0.68
C LYS A 96 -12.83 9.92 -1.04
N ASN A 97 -12.16 8.76 -1.07
CA ASN A 97 -10.80 8.64 -1.60
C ASN A 97 -10.86 8.74 -3.13
N LYS A 98 -10.23 9.74 -3.72
CA LYS A 98 -10.25 9.96 -5.17
C LYS A 98 -9.30 9.06 -5.95
N HIS A 99 -8.45 8.27 -5.30
CA HIS A 99 -7.49 7.38 -5.97
C HIS A 99 -6.60 8.16 -6.94
N ASP A 100 -6.12 9.33 -6.52
CA ASP A 100 -5.20 10.21 -7.24
C ASP A 100 -3.72 9.97 -6.87
N LYS A 101 -3.47 9.17 -5.83
CA LYS A 101 -2.13 8.78 -5.36
C LYS A 101 -1.77 7.33 -5.66
N HIS A 102 -2.74 6.52 -6.06
CA HIS A 102 -2.56 5.11 -6.41
C HIS A 102 -3.66 4.64 -7.36
N VAL A 103 -3.34 3.65 -8.18
CA VAL A 103 -4.31 2.93 -9.00
C VAL A 103 -4.82 1.75 -8.21
N HIS A 104 -6.14 1.69 -7.97
CA HIS A 104 -6.79 0.54 -7.35
C HIS A 104 -7.26 -0.44 -8.41
N ILE A 105 -6.89 -1.70 -8.25
CA ILE A 105 -7.18 -2.78 -9.20
C ILE A 105 -7.79 -3.93 -8.41
N SER A 106 -8.98 -4.37 -8.79
CA SER A 106 -9.63 -5.55 -8.23
C SER A 106 -9.73 -6.67 -9.27
N VAL A 107 -9.46 -7.90 -8.86
CA VAL A 107 -9.60 -9.11 -9.70
C VAL A 107 -10.93 -9.82 -9.47
N LYS A 108 -11.35 -10.59 -10.47
CA LYS A 108 -12.51 -11.48 -10.41
C LYS A 108 -12.16 -12.71 -9.54
N PRO A 109 -13.13 -13.32 -8.84
CA PRO A 109 -12.90 -14.57 -8.11
C PRO A 109 -12.25 -15.66 -8.97
N ALA A 110 -12.71 -15.83 -10.21
CA ALA A 110 -12.16 -16.79 -11.17
C ALA A 110 -10.69 -16.50 -11.57
N GLY A 111 -10.24 -15.25 -11.47
CA GLY A 111 -8.87 -14.84 -11.79
C GLY A 111 -7.90 -14.90 -10.61
N ARG A 112 -8.36 -15.26 -9.41
CA ARG A 112 -7.53 -15.20 -8.18
C ARG A 112 -6.26 -16.05 -8.25
N ALA A 113 -6.36 -17.25 -8.83
CA ALA A 113 -5.25 -18.20 -8.88
C ALA A 113 -4.28 -17.94 -10.05
N ASP A 114 -4.61 -17.05 -10.98
CA ASP A 114 -3.82 -16.81 -12.19
C ASP A 114 -2.57 -15.95 -11.89
N THR A 115 -1.42 -16.61 -11.83
CA THR A 115 -0.12 -16.01 -11.51
C THR A 115 0.68 -15.58 -12.75
N SER A 116 0.08 -15.64 -13.94
CA SER A 116 0.68 -15.20 -15.20
C SER A 116 1.19 -13.77 -15.08
N SER A 117 2.20 -13.40 -15.88
CA SER A 117 2.74 -12.05 -15.80
C SER A 117 1.67 -10.99 -16.06
N TRP A 118 1.77 -9.87 -15.34
CA TRP A 118 0.89 -8.71 -15.54
C TRP A 118 1.30 -7.83 -16.71
N GLY A 119 2.49 -8.03 -17.28
CA GLY A 119 2.90 -7.34 -18.49
C GLY A 119 2.94 -5.81 -18.38
N TRP A 120 3.19 -5.25 -17.19
CA TRP A 120 3.14 -3.80 -16.92
C TRP A 120 3.95 -2.92 -17.90
N VAL A 121 4.98 -3.49 -18.53
CA VAL A 121 5.91 -2.79 -19.44
C VAL A 121 5.67 -3.12 -20.93
N SER A 122 4.58 -3.81 -21.28
CA SER A 122 4.33 -4.31 -22.65
C SER A 122 3.89 -3.25 -23.68
N GLY A 123 4.05 -1.95 -23.38
CA GLY A 123 4.13 -0.89 -24.39
C GLY A 123 2.85 -0.50 -25.14
N LYS A 124 1.66 -1.01 -24.79
CA LYS A 124 0.41 -0.60 -25.47
C LYS A 124 -0.08 0.77 -24.97
N PRO A 125 -0.32 1.76 -25.86
CA PRO A 125 -0.81 3.08 -25.46
C PRO A 125 -2.14 2.98 -24.71
N ALA A 126 -2.36 3.87 -23.76
CA ALA A 126 -3.59 3.88 -22.95
C ALA A 126 -4.81 4.18 -23.82
N PRO A 127 -5.96 3.49 -23.63
CA PRO A 127 -7.20 3.99 -24.19
C PRO A 127 -7.55 5.32 -23.50
N SER A 128 -8.19 6.23 -24.23
CA SER A 128 -8.57 7.54 -23.69
C SER A 128 -9.32 7.39 -22.37
N LEU A 129 -8.87 8.13 -21.35
CA LEU A 129 -9.52 8.21 -20.04
C LEU A 129 -10.73 9.16 -20.05
N GLU A 130 -11.11 9.65 -21.22
CA GLU A 130 -12.30 10.47 -21.40
C GLU A 130 -13.55 9.67 -21.01
N ILE A 131 -14.32 10.23 -20.09
CA ILE A 131 -15.66 9.76 -19.80
C ILE A 131 -16.51 10.16 -21.00
N PRO A 132 -17.25 9.24 -21.65
CA PRO A 132 -18.21 9.61 -22.68
C PRO A 132 -19.14 10.69 -22.11
N GLN A 133 -19.03 11.92 -22.61
CA GLN A 133 -19.89 13.00 -22.17
C GLN A 133 -21.32 12.64 -22.58
N SER A 134 -22.23 12.62 -21.60
CA SER A 134 -23.65 12.55 -21.90
C SER A 134 -24.04 13.74 -22.77
N LYS A 135 -24.54 13.50 -23.97
CA LYS A 135 -25.16 14.54 -24.80
C LYS A 135 -26.34 15.14 -24.05
N GLY A 136 -26.22 16.41 -23.69
CA GLY A 136 -27.30 17.23 -23.12
C GLY A 136 -26.84 18.69 -23.15
N GLY A 137 -27.34 19.45 -24.12
CA GLY A 137 -26.85 20.79 -24.45
C GLY A 137 -27.44 21.93 -23.60
N GLY A 138 -26.96 23.13 -23.92
CA GLY A 138 -27.73 24.36 -23.77
C GLY A 138 -27.42 25.26 -22.57
N THR A 139 -26.40 26.11 -22.74
CA THR A 139 -26.36 27.55 -22.36
C THR A 139 -26.79 28.01 -20.96
N GLY A 140 -25.85 28.58 -20.22
CA GLY A 140 -26.13 29.45 -19.08
C GLY A 140 -24.85 29.96 -18.44
N GLY A 141 -24.37 31.13 -18.88
CA GLY A 141 -23.24 31.81 -18.28
C GLY A 141 -23.50 32.13 -16.81
N GLY A 142 -22.62 31.67 -15.94
CA GLY A 142 -22.68 31.90 -14.50
C GLY A 142 -21.28 32.13 -13.94
N LYS A 143 -20.99 33.40 -13.66
CA LYS A 143 -19.75 33.98 -13.15
C LYS A 143 -19.21 33.22 -11.92
N ALA A 144 -17.91 32.93 -11.92
CA ALA A 144 -17.21 32.33 -10.79
C ALA A 144 -17.27 33.21 -9.53
N PRO A 145 -17.50 32.68 -8.32
CA PRO A 145 -17.34 33.43 -7.06
C PRO A 145 -15.86 33.55 -6.67
N PRO A 146 -15.47 34.61 -5.94
CA PRO A 146 -14.07 34.94 -5.71
C PRO A 146 -13.39 34.04 -4.67
N LYS A 147 -12.09 33.81 -4.88
CA LYS A 147 -11.17 33.10 -3.98
C LYS A 147 -11.02 33.88 -2.66
N LYS A 148 -11.26 33.23 -1.51
CA LYS A 148 -10.85 33.76 -0.20
C LYS A 148 -9.36 33.54 0.03
N ALA A 149 -8.68 34.58 0.47
CA ALA A 149 -7.25 34.62 0.80
C ALA A 149 -6.89 33.73 2.01
N PRO A 150 -5.64 33.25 2.13
CA PRO A 150 -5.19 32.45 3.27
C PRO A 150 -4.93 33.33 4.50
N PRO A 151 -5.19 32.85 5.75
CA PRO A 151 -4.85 33.62 6.94
C PRO A 151 -3.34 33.62 7.23
N LYS A 152 -2.90 34.76 7.76
CA LYS A 152 -1.51 35.14 8.07
C LYS A 152 -0.90 34.29 9.20
N LYS A 153 0.41 34.05 9.11
CA LYS A 153 1.26 33.43 10.14
C LYS A 153 1.33 34.32 11.39
N ALA A 154 1.29 33.70 12.57
CA ALA A 154 1.66 34.32 13.85
C ALA A 154 3.07 33.84 14.31
N PRO A 155 3.83 34.65 15.07
CA PRO A 155 5.28 34.50 15.28
C PRO A 155 5.65 33.56 16.44
N PRO A 156 6.93 33.15 16.59
CA PRO A 156 7.33 32.12 17.54
C PRO A 156 7.48 32.69 18.96
N LYS A 157 7.15 31.90 19.98
CA LYS A 157 7.59 32.15 21.36
C LYS A 157 8.43 30.98 21.88
N ARG A 158 9.53 31.37 22.53
CA ARG A 158 10.62 30.57 23.09
C ARG A 158 10.18 29.72 24.30
N ALA A 159 11.04 28.73 24.57
CA ALA A 159 10.99 27.73 25.63
C ALA A 159 11.02 28.29 27.07
N ALA A 160 10.42 27.55 28.01
CA ALA A 160 11.07 27.01 29.23
C ALA A 160 10.05 26.24 30.11
N GLY A 161 10.51 25.15 30.74
CA GLY A 161 10.16 24.81 32.13
C GLY A 161 9.03 23.82 32.41
N GLY A 162 9.40 22.55 32.62
CA GLY A 162 9.04 21.67 33.74
C GLY A 162 7.60 21.59 34.27
N GLY A 163 7.02 20.37 34.29
CA GLY A 163 5.81 20.08 35.06
C GLY A 163 5.27 18.66 34.83
N SER A 164 5.70 17.74 35.69
CA SER A 164 5.26 16.35 35.89
C SER A 164 3.77 16.07 35.63
N GLY A 165 3.49 15.07 34.80
CA GLY A 165 2.18 14.44 34.62
C GLY A 165 2.36 13.10 33.90
N GLY A 166 2.43 12.01 34.65
CA GLY A 166 2.84 10.69 34.16
C GLY A 166 1.99 10.15 33.01
N SER A 167 2.66 9.74 31.93
CA SER A 167 2.05 8.92 30.87
C SER A 167 2.98 7.75 30.54
N LYS A 168 2.47 6.52 30.69
CA LYS A 168 3.15 5.25 30.44
C LYS A 168 3.99 5.29 29.15
N ALA A 169 5.28 4.98 29.27
CA ALA A 169 6.21 4.92 28.15
C ALA A 169 5.69 3.95 27.07
N GLY A 170 5.38 4.48 25.88
CA GLY A 170 5.04 3.66 24.72
C GLY A 170 6.23 2.78 24.34
N GLY A 171 6.05 1.46 24.35
CA GLY A 171 7.10 0.50 24.02
C GLY A 171 7.76 0.76 22.65
N ARG A 172 9.06 0.48 22.55
CA ARG A 172 9.85 0.57 21.31
C ARG A 172 9.30 -0.40 20.26
N ARG A 173 9.25 0.00 18.98
CA ARG A 173 8.66 -0.80 17.89
C ARG A 173 9.68 -1.06 16.79
N ILE A 174 9.70 -2.27 16.24
CA ILE A 174 10.43 -2.56 15.00
C ILE A 174 9.80 -1.77 13.85
N ILE A 175 10.63 -1.06 13.08
CA ILE A 175 10.17 -0.13 12.03
C ILE A 175 10.46 -0.61 10.61
N ARG A 176 11.25 -1.67 10.45
CA ARG A 176 11.56 -2.29 9.15
C ARG A 176 11.98 -3.74 9.35
N GLY A 177 11.54 -4.63 8.46
CA GLY A 177 11.95 -6.04 8.40
C GLY A 177 12.23 -6.47 6.96
N GLU A 178 12.22 -7.77 6.70
CA GLU A 178 12.40 -8.33 5.36
C GLU A 178 11.09 -8.18 4.58
N HIS A 179 11.20 -7.60 3.39
CA HIS A 179 10.02 -7.23 2.60
C HIS A 179 9.49 -8.41 1.77
N SER A 180 10.27 -9.48 1.59
CA SER A 180 9.84 -10.67 0.86
C SER A 180 9.10 -11.70 1.72
N VAL A 181 9.11 -11.55 3.04
CA VAL A 181 8.45 -12.47 3.99
C VAL A 181 7.58 -11.62 4.90
N VAL A 182 6.27 -11.89 4.90
CA VAL A 182 5.30 -11.16 5.72
C VAL A 182 4.52 -12.13 6.60
N TYR A 183 4.17 -11.69 7.80
CA TYR A 183 3.51 -12.49 8.81
C TYR A 183 2.16 -11.89 9.22
N GLY A 184 1.22 -12.79 9.55
CA GLY A 184 -0.07 -12.45 10.15
C GLY A 184 -1.02 -11.71 9.21
N SER A 185 -2.23 -11.45 9.71
CA SER A 185 -3.32 -10.78 8.97
C SER A 185 -3.06 -9.31 8.64
N THR A 186 -2.01 -8.72 9.22
CA THR A 186 -1.56 -7.34 9.01
C THR A 186 -0.33 -7.24 8.11
N HIS A 187 0.15 -8.38 7.57
CA HIS A 187 1.29 -8.46 6.66
C HIS A 187 2.53 -7.71 7.17
N LEU A 188 2.85 -7.89 8.46
CA LEU A 188 4.05 -7.31 9.04
C LEU A 188 5.28 -7.94 8.41
N GLN A 189 6.23 -7.13 7.98
CA GLN A 189 7.52 -7.60 7.49
C GLN A 189 8.20 -8.48 8.53
N ALA A 190 8.78 -9.59 8.08
CA ALA A 190 9.51 -10.48 8.95
C ALA A 190 10.70 -9.76 9.56
N ALA A 191 10.65 -9.50 10.87
CA ALA A 191 11.79 -8.96 11.57
C ALA A 191 12.95 -9.98 11.52
N HIS A 192 14.18 -9.46 11.43
CA HIS A 192 15.42 -10.23 11.31
C HIS A 192 16.57 -9.48 11.99
N VAL A 193 17.72 -10.12 12.12
CA VAL A 193 18.96 -9.44 12.56
C VAL A 193 19.22 -8.18 11.74
N ASP A 194 19.52 -7.06 12.38
CA ASP A 194 19.58 -5.69 11.83
C ASP A 194 18.25 -4.93 11.68
N SER A 195 17.10 -5.54 11.98
CA SER A 195 15.84 -4.80 11.94
C SER A 195 15.85 -3.68 12.98
N PRO A 196 15.71 -2.39 12.59
CA PRO A 196 15.76 -1.26 13.51
C PRO A 196 14.47 -1.09 14.29
N HIS A 197 14.55 -0.47 15.46
CA HIS A 197 13.39 0.00 16.21
C HIS A 197 13.43 1.51 16.50
N THR A 198 12.30 2.06 16.93
CA THR A 198 12.10 3.49 17.25
C THR A 198 13.02 4.06 18.35
N GLY A 199 13.80 3.21 19.02
CA GLY A 199 14.75 3.62 20.06
C GLY A 199 16.19 3.81 19.56
N GLY A 200 16.45 3.60 18.26
CA GLY A 200 17.78 3.75 17.65
C GLY A 200 18.60 2.46 17.57
N GLY A 201 18.23 1.42 18.33
CA GLY A 201 18.84 0.09 18.26
C GLY A 201 18.30 -0.80 17.14
N ARG A 202 18.90 -1.99 17.03
CA ARG A 202 18.54 -3.04 16.06
C ARG A 202 18.51 -4.41 16.74
N ILE A 203 17.81 -5.37 16.13
CA ILE A 203 17.88 -6.78 16.56
C ILE A 203 19.29 -7.32 16.35
N ARG A 204 19.89 -7.87 17.41
CA ARG A 204 21.29 -8.31 17.46
C ARG A 204 21.47 -9.79 17.09
N LYS A 205 20.50 -10.64 17.41
CA LYS A 205 20.53 -12.08 17.16
C LYS A 205 19.17 -12.55 16.68
N GLY A 206 19.13 -13.59 15.86
CA GLY A 206 17.89 -14.26 15.45
C GLY A 206 17.98 -15.77 15.61
N SER A 207 17.07 -16.50 14.94
CA SER A 207 17.13 -17.95 14.79
C SER A 207 18.42 -18.42 14.13
N SER A 208 18.96 -19.54 14.61
CA SER A 208 20.13 -20.22 14.05
C SER A 208 19.79 -21.02 12.77
N THR A 209 18.51 -21.35 12.58
CA THR A 209 18.05 -22.29 11.55
C THR A 209 17.07 -21.65 10.56
N ILE A 210 16.37 -20.58 10.96
CA ILE A 210 15.38 -19.91 10.11
C ILE A 210 15.94 -18.57 9.62
N PHE A 211 16.05 -18.45 8.30
CA PHE A 211 16.55 -17.27 7.62
C PHE A 211 15.51 -16.68 6.69
N VAL A 212 15.41 -15.35 6.65
CA VAL A 212 14.47 -14.63 5.80
C VAL A 212 15.21 -13.78 4.77
N GLY A 213 14.57 -13.65 3.59
CA GLY A 213 15.04 -12.79 2.52
C GLY A 213 16.21 -13.35 1.72
N LYS A 214 16.53 -12.66 0.62
CA LYS A 214 17.63 -13.04 -0.29
C LYS A 214 18.99 -13.03 0.39
N LYS A 215 19.15 -12.18 1.41
CA LYS A 215 20.38 -12.07 2.20
C LYS A 215 20.47 -13.12 3.32
N ARG A 216 19.47 -14.02 3.42
CA ARG A 216 19.38 -15.09 4.42
C ARG A 216 19.72 -14.56 5.81
N LYS A 217 18.99 -13.53 6.25
CA LYS A 217 19.19 -12.94 7.58
C LYS A 217 18.45 -13.77 8.62
N GLN A 218 19.05 -13.97 9.79
CA GLN A 218 18.42 -14.71 10.88
C GLN A 218 17.08 -14.07 11.25
N ALA A 219 16.00 -14.86 11.21
CA ALA A 219 14.66 -14.39 11.56
C ALA A 219 14.58 -14.06 13.06
N ALA A 220 13.96 -12.95 13.42
CA ALA A 220 13.87 -12.52 14.81
C ALA A 220 12.72 -13.21 15.54
N ARG A 221 12.96 -13.61 16.79
CA ARG A 221 12.02 -14.29 17.68
C ARG A 221 11.75 -13.44 18.91
N ILE A 222 10.70 -13.78 19.65
CA ILE A 222 10.51 -13.25 21.01
C ILE A 222 11.72 -13.65 21.86
N ALA A 223 12.12 -12.77 22.76
CA ALA A 223 13.31 -12.80 23.61
C ALA A 223 14.67 -12.57 22.91
N ASP A 224 14.72 -12.45 21.58
CA ASP A 224 15.98 -12.15 20.91
C ASP A 224 16.50 -10.75 21.32
N PRO A 225 17.80 -10.62 21.62
CA PRO A 225 18.37 -9.37 22.12
C PRO A 225 18.51 -8.33 21.01
N THR A 226 18.53 -7.06 21.42
CA THR A 226 18.83 -5.89 20.60
C THR A 226 20.24 -5.37 20.90
N THR A 227 20.70 -4.40 20.10
CA THR A 227 22.01 -3.77 20.26
C THR A 227 22.10 -2.82 21.46
N ASP A 228 20.96 -2.41 22.04
CA ASP A 228 20.85 -1.42 23.11
C ASP A 228 20.25 -2.02 24.40
N ASN A 229 20.58 -3.28 24.68
CA ASN A 229 20.23 -4.00 25.92
C ASN A 229 18.73 -4.19 26.20
N TYR A 230 17.90 -4.17 25.16
CA TYR A 230 16.50 -4.63 25.21
C TYR A 230 16.33 -5.99 24.53
N ASN A 231 15.15 -6.59 24.69
CA ASN A 231 14.76 -7.82 24.00
C ASN A 231 13.47 -7.60 23.19
N VAL A 232 13.27 -8.40 22.14
CA VAL A 232 11.99 -8.46 21.43
C VAL A 232 10.94 -9.09 22.35
N ILE A 233 9.88 -8.36 22.70
CA ILE A 233 8.87 -8.82 23.69
C ILE A 233 7.51 -9.15 23.08
N THR A 234 7.27 -8.79 21.82
CA THR A 234 5.99 -9.02 21.14
C THR A 234 6.23 -9.55 19.72
N GLY A 235 5.42 -10.51 19.29
CA GLY A 235 5.43 -11.08 17.95
C GLY A 235 4.06 -11.66 17.59
N ILE A 236 3.92 -12.18 16.36
CA ILE A 236 2.70 -12.86 15.95
C ILE A 236 2.71 -14.27 16.56
N LEU A 237 1.82 -14.52 17.51
CA LEU A 237 1.77 -15.75 18.32
C LEU A 237 1.41 -17.01 17.52
N SER A 238 1.02 -16.89 16.25
CA SER A 238 0.68 -18.02 15.38
C SER A 238 1.89 -18.60 14.63
N ILE A 239 3.09 -18.05 14.83
CA ILE A 239 4.32 -18.52 14.17
C ILE A 239 5.38 -18.78 15.25
N PHE A 240 5.56 -20.05 15.58
CA PHE A 240 6.68 -20.50 16.39
C PHE A 240 7.86 -20.78 15.46
N MET A 241 8.95 -20.06 15.68
CA MET A 241 10.21 -20.24 14.96
C MET A 241 11.14 -21.06 15.85
N GLY A 242 11.62 -22.19 15.31
CA GLY A 242 12.45 -23.16 16.03
C GLY A 242 13.71 -22.57 16.68
N GLY A 243 14.20 -23.29 17.68
CA GLY A 243 15.42 -23.02 18.46
C GLY A 243 16.67 -22.90 17.59
#